data_AF-A0A3M2X2F0-F1
#
_entry.id   AF-A0A3M2X2F0-F1
#
_cell.length_a   1.000
_cell.length_b   1.000
_cell.length_c   1.000
_cell.angle_alpha   90.00
_cell.angle_beta   90.00
_cell.angle_gamma   90.00
#
_symmetry.space_group_name_H-M   'P 1'
#
loop_
_entity.id
_entity.type
_entity.pdbx_description
1 polymer ?
#
loop_
_entity_poly.entity_id
_entity_poly.type
_entity_poly.pdbx_seq_one_letter_code
_entity_poly.pdbx_strand_id
1 'polypeptide(L)'
;MSAAAGNDLVNSGLIEAGNRLDLLAGNDLINKAGGIIAGRDVTLTAIRGDVINERTVTSHQSAADDATWRKDFADSAARIEAANDMSLQAGRDVKNTGGVLQAGRDLSFAAGRDVAIDSAQTEDGQTRGANSSNSSITQLGSTVSAGRDLTAQAGRDINVIASSIDAKRDIAMAATENLTLSSAADEQHSYGKSKKVTEQEDHVSQVSADLKAGGSVALQAGQNLAVISSRITAGKEAYLVAGENLDILAAQDSDYSLYDKKKKGSFGAKKTKRDEITDVKNIGSEITTGGDLLLSSGGDQKYQVAKLESGNDLTIESGGAVTFEGVKDLHQE
;
A
#
# COMPACT_ATOMS: atom_id res chain seq x y z
N MET A 1 22.49 0.31 -24.25
CA MET A 1 22.20 1.76 -24.34
C MET A 1 22.51 2.34 -22.98
N SER A 2 23.17 3.50 -22.94
CA SER A 2 23.38 4.25 -21.70
C SER A 2 22.94 5.69 -21.94
N ALA A 3 22.17 6.27 -21.02
CA ALA A 3 21.83 7.69 -21.05
C ALA A 3 22.15 8.32 -19.69
N ALA A 4 22.66 9.54 -19.70
CA ALA A 4 23.04 10.26 -18.49
C ALA A 4 22.50 11.69 -18.53
N ALA A 5 21.94 12.15 -17.41
CA ALA A 5 21.51 13.51 -17.19
C ALA A 5 22.27 14.11 -16.00
N GLY A 6 22.80 15.32 -16.15
CA GLY A 6 23.56 15.99 -15.09
C GLY A 6 22.71 16.38 -13.87
N ASN A 7 21.40 16.56 -14.07
CA ASN A 7 20.42 16.79 -13.00
C ASN A 7 19.37 15.67 -13.03
N ASP A 8 18.15 15.96 -13.48
CA ASP A 8 17.06 15.00 -13.50
C ASP A 8 16.93 14.32 -14.87
N LEU A 9 16.53 13.05 -14.86
CA LEU A 9 16.07 12.32 -16.04
C LEU A 9 14.59 12.02 -15.87
N VAL A 10 13.75 12.60 -16.74
CA VAL A 10 12.30 12.41 -16.68
C VAL A 10 11.84 11.67 -17.94
N ASN A 11 11.19 10.53 -17.75
CA ASN A 11 10.50 9.79 -18.78
C ASN A 11 8.98 9.92 -18.61
N SER A 12 8.31 10.21 -19.72
CA SER A 12 6.85 10.20 -19.89
C SER A 12 6.43 9.53 -21.19
N GLY A 13 7.33 8.77 -21.81
CA GLY A 13 7.15 8.09 -23.09
C GLY A 13 7.84 6.73 -23.06
N LEU A 14 8.49 6.33 -24.15
CA LEU A 14 9.21 5.07 -24.22
C LEU A 14 10.73 5.30 -24.20
N ILE A 15 11.42 4.68 -23.25
CA ILE A 15 12.86 4.46 -23.28
C ILE A 15 13.08 2.95 -23.39
N GLU A 16 13.62 2.49 -24.50
CA GLU A 16 13.82 1.05 -24.74
C GLU A 16 15.23 0.75 -25.27
N ALA A 17 15.80 -0.35 -24.79
CA ALA A 17 16.97 -0.96 -25.41
C ALA A 17 16.86 -2.48 -25.47
N GLY A 18 17.07 -3.09 -26.66
CA GLY A 18 16.99 -4.55 -26.82
C GLY A 18 18.05 -5.38 -26.07
N ASN A 19 18.95 -4.74 -25.32
CA ASN A 19 19.99 -5.39 -24.52
C ASN A 19 20.07 -4.71 -23.14
N ARG A 20 21.26 -4.34 -22.64
CA ARG A 20 21.37 -3.55 -21.41
C ARG A 20 20.90 -2.09 -21.61
N LEU A 21 20.14 -1.58 -20.64
CA LEU A 21 19.74 -0.18 -20.51
C LEU A 21 20.26 0.37 -19.17
N ASP A 22 21.18 1.34 -19.22
CA ASP A 22 21.70 2.03 -18.04
C ASP A 22 21.29 3.50 -18.08
N LEU A 23 20.48 3.95 -17.11
CA LEU A 23 20.10 5.36 -16.97
C LEU A 23 20.70 5.94 -15.70
N LEU A 24 21.41 7.06 -15.87
CA LEU A 24 22.09 7.77 -14.79
C LEU A 24 21.55 9.20 -14.65
N ALA A 25 21.06 9.57 -13.47
CA ALA A 25 20.67 10.92 -13.12
C ALA A 25 21.57 11.46 -12.00
N GLY A 26 22.00 12.72 -12.11
CA GLY A 26 22.75 13.39 -11.05
C GLY A 26 21.89 13.71 -9.82
N ASN A 27 20.60 13.96 -10.02
CA ASN A 27 19.60 14.18 -8.99
C ASN A 27 18.50 13.11 -9.08
N ASP A 28 17.35 13.37 -9.71
CA ASP A 28 16.22 12.44 -9.72
C ASP A 28 16.06 11.71 -11.06
N LEU A 29 15.68 10.43 -11.01
CA LEU A 29 15.22 9.68 -12.17
C LEU A 29 13.74 9.37 -12.01
N ILE A 30 12.89 9.92 -12.89
CA ILE A 30 11.44 9.89 -12.74
C ILE A 30 10.82 9.25 -13.98
N ASN A 31 10.08 8.17 -13.79
CA ASN A 31 9.20 7.58 -14.79
C ASN A 31 7.75 7.82 -14.39
N LYS A 32 6.99 8.52 -15.23
CA LYS A 32 5.62 8.98 -14.91
C LYS A 32 4.75 9.08 -16.14
N ALA A 33 3.50 9.53 -16.01
CA ALA A 33 2.59 9.81 -17.13
C ALA A 33 2.39 8.59 -18.06
N GLY A 34 2.35 7.37 -17.51
CA GLY A 34 2.33 6.10 -18.27
C GLY A 34 3.62 5.77 -19.02
N GLY A 35 4.74 6.41 -18.66
CA GLY A 35 6.05 6.15 -19.25
C GLY A 35 6.52 4.70 -19.07
N ILE A 36 7.21 4.19 -20.08
CA ILE A 36 7.78 2.85 -20.13
C ILE A 36 9.29 2.93 -20.25
N ILE A 37 9.99 2.24 -19.36
CA ILE A 37 11.43 2.01 -19.44
C ILE A 37 11.64 0.50 -19.59
N ALA A 38 12.17 0.05 -20.73
CA ALA A 38 12.28 -1.37 -21.03
C ALA A 38 13.67 -1.77 -21.53
N GLY A 39 14.16 -2.92 -21.08
CA GLY A 39 15.35 -3.53 -21.64
C GLY A 39 15.53 -4.99 -21.28
N ARG A 40 16.62 -5.60 -21.76
CA ARG A 40 16.98 -6.95 -21.31
C ARG A 40 17.48 -6.92 -19.87
N ASP A 41 18.41 -6.03 -19.59
CA ASP A 41 18.92 -5.75 -18.25
C ASP A 41 18.72 -4.26 -18.00
N VAL A 42 18.12 -3.84 -16.89
CA VAL A 42 17.81 -2.43 -16.61
C VAL A 42 18.51 -1.97 -15.33
N THR A 43 19.34 -0.94 -15.44
CA THR A 43 19.95 -0.26 -14.30
C THR A 43 19.49 1.20 -14.27
N LEU A 44 18.92 1.63 -13.15
CA LEU A 44 18.54 3.01 -12.89
C LEU A 44 19.33 3.51 -11.70
N THR A 45 20.07 4.61 -11.89
CA THR A 45 20.93 5.19 -10.86
C THR A 45 20.65 6.69 -10.71
N ALA A 46 20.19 7.09 -9.53
CA ALA A 46 20.08 8.48 -9.10
C ALA A 46 21.18 8.76 -8.05
N ILE A 47 22.17 9.60 -8.38
CA ILE A 47 23.38 9.73 -7.53
C ILE A 47 23.06 10.40 -6.19
N ARG A 48 22.29 11.50 -6.21
CA ARG A 48 21.97 12.29 -5.01
C ARG A 48 20.48 12.29 -4.65
N GLY A 49 19.64 12.01 -5.63
CA GLY A 49 18.19 12.07 -5.50
C GLY A 49 17.57 10.68 -5.52
N ASP A 50 16.37 10.64 -6.08
CA ASP A 50 15.46 9.50 -5.99
C ASP A 50 15.32 8.78 -7.33
N VAL A 51 15.01 7.49 -7.27
CA VAL A 51 14.45 6.76 -8.41
C VAL A 51 12.95 6.61 -8.19
N ILE A 52 12.14 7.22 -9.04
CA ILE A 52 10.69 7.32 -8.88
C ILE A 52 10.01 6.69 -10.09
N ASN A 53 9.12 5.74 -9.84
CA ASN A 53 8.18 5.20 -10.81
C ASN A 53 6.76 5.44 -10.31
N GLU A 54 6.00 6.31 -10.97
CA GLU A 54 4.71 6.78 -10.46
C GLU A 54 3.59 6.72 -11.51
N ARG A 55 2.42 6.25 -11.09
CA ARG A 55 1.17 6.51 -11.78
C ARG A 55 0.78 7.96 -11.51
N THR A 56 0.70 8.76 -12.56
CA THR A 56 0.33 10.18 -12.41
C THR A 56 -1.18 10.31 -12.21
N VAL A 57 -1.55 10.91 -11.08
CA VAL A 57 -2.94 11.29 -10.79
C VAL A 57 -3.09 12.79 -11.00
N THR A 58 -4.01 13.18 -11.87
CA THR A 58 -4.33 14.60 -12.13
C THR A 58 -5.69 14.93 -11.54
N SER A 59 -5.73 15.92 -10.65
CA SER A 59 -6.99 16.38 -10.04
C SER A 59 -7.64 17.49 -10.85
N HIS A 60 -8.94 17.38 -11.08
CA HIS A 60 -9.78 18.45 -11.60
C HIS A 60 -10.78 18.88 -10.53
N GLN A 61 -10.69 20.15 -10.13
CA GLN A 61 -11.61 20.75 -9.16
C GLN A 61 -12.38 21.88 -9.83
N SER A 62 -13.68 21.93 -9.59
CA SER A 62 -14.54 23.02 -10.08
C SER A 62 -15.60 23.38 -9.04
N ALA A 63 -16.13 24.59 -9.15
CA ALA A 63 -17.19 25.08 -8.29
C ALA A 63 -18.15 25.95 -9.09
N ALA A 64 -19.44 25.86 -8.78
CA ALA A 64 -20.50 26.68 -9.33
C ALA A 64 -21.62 26.81 -8.30
N ASP A 65 -22.03 28.03 -8.00
CA ASP A 65 -23.00 28.35 -6.95
C ASP A 65 -22.63 27.72 -5.59
N ASP A 66 -23.50 26.87 -5.04
CA ASP A 66 -23.27 26.14 -3.79
C ASP A 66 -22.68 24.73 -4.01
N ALA A 67 -22.29 24.41 -5.24
CA ALA A 67 -21.78 23.10 -5.61
C ALA A 67 -20.26 23.11 -5.87
N THR A 68 -19.59 22.08 -5.37
CA THR A 68 -18.18 21.80 -5.65
C THR A 68 -18.05 20.39 -6.22
N TRP A 69 -17.09 20.21 -7.11
CA TRP A 69 -16.74 18.92 -7.69
C TRP A 69 -15.25 18.74 -7.62
N ARG A 70 -14.84 17.52 -7.29
CA ARG A 70 -13.50 16.99 -7.45
C ARG A 70 -13.59 15.72 -8.27
N LYS A 71 -12.71 15.58 -9.24
CA LYS A 71 -12.54 14.37 -10.02
C LYS A 71 -11.05 14.16 -10.22
N ASP A 72 -10.55 13.03 -9.75
CA ASP A 72 -9.16 12.65 -9.98
C ASP A 72 -9.10 11.68 -11.18
N PHE A 73 -8.11 11.90 -12.04
CA PHE A 73 -7.86 11.09 -13.23
C PHE A 73 -6.49 10.43 -13.09
N ALA A 74 -6.49 9.13 -12.85
CA ALA A 74 -5.28 8.32 -12.92
C ALA A 74 -4.97 7.97 -14.37
N ASP A 75 -3.71 8.13 -14.76
CA ASP A 75 -3.19 7.65 -16.04
C ASP A 75 -2.97 6.12 -16.03
N SER A 76 -2.32 5.63 -17.09
CA SER A 76 -1.74 4.29 -17.05
C SER A 76 -0.56 4.26 -16.09
N ALA A 77 -0.43 3.18 -15.32
CA ALA A 77 0.73 2.98 -14.46
C ALA A 77 2.04 3.13 -15.25
N ALA A 78 2.98 3.93 -14.75
CA ALA A 78 4.33 3.96 -15.28
C ALA A 78 5.01 2.60 -15.04
N ARG A 79 5.76 2.12 -16.04
CA ARG A 79 6.30 0.76 -16.08
C ARG A 79 7.80 0.76 -16.29
N ILE A 80 8.50 -0.04 -15.48
CA ILE A 80 9.91 -0.35 -15.68
C ILE A 80 10.00 -1.87 -15.85
N GLU A 81 10.63 -2.32 -16.93
CA GLU A 81 10.65 -3.72 -17.34
C GLU A 81 12.05 -4.18 -17.73
N ALA A 82 12.52 -5.24 -17.08
CA ALA A 82 13.72 -5.96 -17.46
C ALA A 82 13.37 -7.39 -17.86
N ALA A 83 13.81 -7.86 -19.02
CA ALA A 83 13.64 -9.26 -19.41
C ALA A 83 14.46 -10.23 -18.51
N ASN A 84 15.55 -9.73 -17.92
CA ASN A 84 16.39 -10.41 -16.94
C ASN A 84 16.38 -9.62 -15.63
N ASP A 85 17.49 -8.96 -15.31
CA ASP A 85 17.74 -8.39 -14.00
C ASP A 85 17.45 -6.87 -14.02
N MET A 86 16.88 -6.38 -12.92
CA MET A 86 16.60 -4.96 -12.69
C MET A 86 17.29 -4.47 -11.43
N SER A 87 18.02 -3.36 -11.52
CA SER A 87 18.66 -2.70 -10.38
C SER A 87 18.25 -1.24 -10.29
N LEU A 88 17.66 -0.85 -9.16
CA LEU A 88 17.27 0.52 -8.83
C LEU A 88 18.16 1.02 -7.69
N GLN A 89 18.96 2.04 -7.96
CA GLN A 89 19.91 2.61 -7.00
C GLN A 89 19.66 4.10 -6.83
N ALA A 90 19.38 4.53 -5.60
CA ALA A 90 19.15 5.91 -5.28
C ALA A 90 20.06 6.37 -4.14
N GLY A 91 20.65 7.55 -4.29
CA GLY A 91 21.38 8.22 -3.21
C GLY A 91 20.47 8.55 -2.02
N ARG A 92 19.17 8.69 -2.27
CA ARG A 92 18.16 8.98 -1.25
C ARG A 92 17.04 7.92 -1.26
N ASP A 93 16.00 8.06 -2.07
CA ASP A 93 14.84 7.15 -1.99
C ASP A 93 14.60 6.37 -3.29
N VAL A 94 14.09 5.14 -3.20
CA VAL A 94 13.45 4.47 -4.34
C VAL A 94 11.94 4.39 -4.09
N LYS A 95 11.13 4.90 -5.02
CA LYS A 95 9.68 4.97 -4.87
C LYS A 95 8.98 4.33 -6.06
N ASN A 96 8.01 3.47 -5.78
CA ASN A 96 7.05 2.97 -6.76
C ASN A 96 5.64 3.28 -6.25
N THR A 97 4.93 4.20 -6.90
CA THR A 97 3.60 4.67 -6.44
C THR A 97 2.55 4.39 -7.51
N GLY A 98 1.67 3.41 -7.27
CA GLY A 98 0.71 2.89 -8.25
C GLY A 98 1.33 2.36 -9.57
N GLY A 99 2.65 2.17 -9.58
CA GLY A 99 3.46 1.83 -10.75
C GLY A 99 3.75 0.34 -10.87
N VAL A 100 4.32 -0.07 -12.00
CA VAL A 100 4.71 -1.46 -12.27
C VAL A 100 6.23 -1.58 -12.40
N LEU A 101 6.83 -2.48 -11.61
CA LEU A 101 8.21 -2.91 -11.75
C LEU A 101 8.23 -4.40 -12.05
N GLN A 102 8.84 -4.81 -13.17
CA GLN A 102 8.88 -6.20 -13.58
C GLN A 102 10.27 -6.63 -14.05
N ALA A 103 10.88 -7.58 -13.35
CA ALA A 103 12.12 -8.23 -13.76
C ALA A 103 11.83 -9.69 -14.09
N GLY A 104 12.31 -10.18 -15.24
CA GLY A 104 12.19 -11.60 -15.62
C GLY A 104 13.09 -12.52 -14.80
N ARG A 105 14.04 -11.96 -14.05
CA ARG A 105 14.90 -12.65 -13.10
C ARG A 105 14.95 -11.89 -11.77
N ASP A 106 16.10 -11.31 -11.44
CA ASP A 106 16.37 -10.75 -10.11
C ASP A 106 16.04 -9.25 -10.09
N LEU A 107 15.41 -8.77 -9.01
CA LEU A 107 15.06 -7.36 -8.82
C LEU A 107 15.71 -6.84 -7.54
N SER A 108 16.52 -5.79 -7.65
CA SER A 108 17.20 -5.19 -6.49
C SER A 108 16.90 -3.71 -6.31
N PHE A 109 16.53 -3.32 -5.09
CA PHE A 109 16.47 -1.93 -4.62
C PHE A 109 17.64 -1.65 -3.68
N ALA A 110 18.33 -0.53 -3.91
CA ALA A 110 19.30 0.02 -2.96
C ALA A 110 19.05 1.52 -2.81
N ALA A 111 18.55 1.92 -1.64
CA ALA A 111 18.27 3.32 -1.31
C ALA A 111 19.18 3.78 -0.16
N GLY A 112 19.80 4.94 -0.32
CA GLY A 112 20.58 5.57 0.75
C GLY A 112 19.73 5.95 1.98
N ARG A 113 18.41 6.05 1.80
CA ARG A 113 17.44 6.39 2.84
C ARG A 113 16.23 5.45 2.81
N ASP A 114 15.23 5.64 1.95
CA ASP A 114 13.98 4.86 2.03
C ASP A 114 13.66 4.08 0.74
N VAL A 115 13.00 2.94 0.90
CA VAL A 115 12.27 2.27 -0.20
C VAL A 115 10.77 2.34 0.10
N ALA A 116 9.98 2.84 -0.84
CA ALA A 116 8.53 2.95 -0.69
C ALA A 116 7.80 2.34 -1.90
N ILE A 117 6.92 1.37 -1.65
CA ILE A 117 6.09 0.70 -2.65
C ILE A 117 4.62 0.92 -2.26
N ASP A 118 4.05 2.02 -2.76
CA ASP A 118 2.77 2.54 -2.29
C ASP A 118 1.70 2.47 -3.38
N SER A 119 0.44 2.42 -2.98
CA SER A 119 -0.67 2.69 -3.88
C SER A 119 -0.73 4.18 -4.25
N ALA A 120 -1.06 4.49 -5.50
CA ALA A 120 -1.55 5.83 -5.83
C ALA A 120 -3.01 5.96 -5.36
N GLN A 121 -3.44 7.15 -4.96
CA GLN A 121 -4.80 7.39 -4.49
C GLN A 121 -5.55 8.28 -5.48
N THR A 122 -6.80 7.93 -5.79
CA THR A 122 -7.73 8.82 -6.50
C THR A 122 -8.89 9.19 -5.61
N GLU A 123 -9.28 10.46 -5.63
CA GLU A 123 -10.43 10.97 -4.91
C GLU A 123 -11.43 11.60 -5.88
N ASP A 124 -12.68 11.16 -5.78
CA ASP A 124 -13.80 11.76 -6.48
C ASP A 124 -14.79 12.30 -5.47
N GLY A 125 -15.38 13.44 -5.75
CA GLY A 125 -16.35 14.02 -4.84
C GLY A 125 -17.21 15.09 -5.47
N GLN A 126 -18.40 15.24 -4.91
CA GLN A 126 -19.31 16.32 -5.22
C GLN A 126 -20.05 16.72 -3.96
N THR A 127 -20.08 18.03 -3.68
CA THR A 127 -20.89 18.61 -2.61
C THR A 127 -21.87 19.61 -3.22
N ARG A 128 -23.09 19.68 -2.69
CA ARG A 128 -24.11 20.68 -3.02
C ARG A 128 -24.71 21.25 -1.74
N GLY A 129 -24.20 22.42 -1.35
CA GLY A 129 -24.54 23.09 -0.11
C GLY A 129 -24.36 22.18 1.11
N ALA A 130 -25.18 22.40 2.15
CA ALA A 130 -25.15 21.59 3.38
C ALA A 130 -26.05 20.33 3.31
N ASN A 131 -26.63 20.04 2.15
CA ASN A 131 -27.71 19.06 2.02
C ASN A 131 -27.33 17.83 1.20
N SER A 132 -26.22 17.84 0.46
CA SER A 132 -25.80 16.68 -0.29
C SER A 132 -24.30 16.67 -0.46
N SER A 133 -23.68 15.53 -0.18
CA SER A 133 -22.29 15.27 -0.50
C SER A 133 -22.15 13.81 -0.91
N ASN A 134 -21.25 13.55 -1.83
CA ASN A 134 -20.85 12.22 -2.21
C ASN A 134 -19.36 12.24 -2.48
N SER A 135 -18.59 11.32 -1.92
CA SER A 135 -17.17 11.19 -2.18
C SER A 135 -16.71 9.75 -2.14
N SER A 136 -15.62 9.46 -2.83
CA SER A 136 -14.97 8.17 -2.77
C SER A 136 -13.47 8.30 -2.89
N ILE A 137 -12.76 7.44 -2.18
CA ILE A 137 -11.31 7.24 -2.28
C ILE A 137 -11.06 5.84 -2.82
N THR A 138 -10.12 5.72 -3.75
CA THR A 138 -9.70 4.44 -4.30
C THR A 138 -8.19 4.30 -4.32
N GLN A 139 -7.71 3.16 -3.84
CA GLN A 139 -6.31 2.78 -3.81
C GLN A 139 -5.92 2.02 -5.09
N LEU A 140 -4.99 2.59 -5.83
CA LEU A 140 -4.42 2.04 -7.04
C LEU A 140 -3.04 1.47 -6.71
N GLY A 141 -3.03 0.22 -6.25
CA GLY A 141 -1.83 -0.46 -5.77
C GLY A 141 -0.68 -0.53 -6.78
N SER A 142 0.54 -0.51 -6.26
CA SER A 142 1.73 -0.83 -7.02
C SER A 142 1.84 -2.34 -7.27
N THR A 143 2.49 -2.72 -8.37
CA THR A 143 2.84 -4.12 -8.66
C THR A 143 4.34 -4.25 -8.86
N VAL A 144 4.99 -5.08 -8.05
CA VAL A 144 6.42 -5.40 -8.18
C VAL A 144 6.57 -6.89 -8.39
N SER A 145 7.24 -7.31 -9.48
CA SER A 145 7.43 -8.72 -9.79
C SER A 145 8.87 -9.06 -10.15
N ALA A 146 9.38 -10.14 -9.55
CA ALA A 146 10.66 -10.74 -9.87
C ALA A 146 10.45 -12.20 -10.31
N GLY A 147 10.96 -12.56 -11.49
CA GLY A 147 10.94 -13.92 -12.01
C GLY A 147 11.83 -14.89 -11.22
N ARG A 148 12.68 -14.37 -10.34
CA ARG A 148 13.48 -15.12 -9.36
C ARG A 148 13.43 -14.43 -8.00
N ASP A 149 14.51 -13.78 -7.60
CA ASP A 149 14.72 -13.26 -6.25
C ASP A 149 14.48 -11.74 -6.22
N LEU A 150 13.88 -11.23 -5.15
CA LEU A 150 13.74 -9.79 -4.89
C LEU A 150 14.55 -9.41 -3.65
N THR A 151 15.38 -8.39 -3.77
CA THR A 151 16.14 -7.84 -2.64
C THR A 151 15.88 -6.34 -2.49
N ALA A 152 15.57 -5.88 -1.28
CA ALA A 152 15.45 -4.44 -0.99
C ALA A 152 16.33 -4.06 0.21
N GLN A 153 17.15 -3.03 0.04
CA GLN A 153 17.97 -2.46 1.11
C GLN A 153 17.71 -0.97 1.21
N ALA A 154 17.36 -0.52 2.40
CA ALA A 154 17.13 0.89 2.72
C ALA A 154 18.05 1.32 3.87
N GLY A 155 18.70 2.48 3.69
CA GLY A 155 19.52 3.08 4.74
C GLY A 155 18.73 3.48 5.98
N ARG A 156 17.39 3.59 5.89
CA ARG A 156 16.47 3.95 6.96
C ARG A 156 15.23 3.07 6.96
N ASP A 157 14.21 3.35 6.14
CA ASP A 157 12.92 2.66 6.21
C ASP A 157 12.52 1.92 4.91
N ILE A 158 11.76 0.84 5.04
CA ILE A 158 11.03 0.19 3.94
C ILE A 158 9.54 0.25 4.23
N ASN A 159 8.75 0.82 3.31
CA ASN A 159 7.29 0.87 3.40
C ASN A 159 6.66 0.21 2.18
N VAL A 160 5.65 -0.62 2.42
CA VAL A 160 4.83 -1.22 1.37
C VAL A 160 3.37 -1.05 1.77
N ILE A 161 2.65 -0.21 1.02
CA ILE A 161 1.30 0.24 1.37
C ILE A 161 0.33 -0.12 0.24
N ALA A 162 -0.73 -0.88 0.56
CA ALA A 162 -1.79 -1.29 -0.37
C ALA A 162 -1.28 -1.74 -1.76
N SER A 163 -0.21 -2.53 -1.76
CA SER A 163 0.55 -2.88 -2.96
C SER A 163 0.95 -4.35 -2.96
N SER A 164 1.20 -4.91 -4.15
CA SER A 164 1.56 -6.32 -4.32
C SER A 164 3.01 -6.49 -4.77
N ILE A 165 3.72 -7.42 -4.11
CA ILE A 165 5.09 -7.82 -4.41
C ILE A 165 5.12 -9.34 -4.57
N ASP A 166 5.51 -9.82 -5.75
CA ASP A 166 5.62 -11.25 -6.09
C ASP A 166 7.03 -11.61 -6.57
N ALA A 167 7.67 -12.54 -5.88
CA ALA A 167 8.92 -13.16 -6.33
C ALA A 167 8.71 -14.67 -6.50
N LYS A 168 9.19 -15.24 -7.62
CA LYS A 168 9.04 -16.69 -7.86
C LYS A 168 9.95 -17.53 -6.97
N ARG A 169 10.99 -16.94 -6.40
CA ARG A 169 11.86 -17.55 -5.41
C ARG A 169 11.81 -16.72 -4.13
N ASP A 170 12.88 -16.06 -3.73
CA ASP A 170 13.02 -15.50 -2.39
C ASP A 170 12.74 -13.99 -2.38
N ILE A 171 12.16 -13.49 -1.30
CA ILE A 171 12.06 -12.05 -1.00
C ILE A 171 12.93 -11.77 0.22
N ALA A 172 13.89 -10.84 0.10
CA ALA A 172 14.69 -10.35 1.21
C ALA A 172 14.61 -8.82 1.29
N MET A 173 14.20 -8.29 2.44
CA MET A 173 14.11 -6.85 2.68
C MET A 173 14.81 -6.49 3.99
N ALA A 174 15.68 -5.49 3.94
CA ALA A 174 16.43 -5.03 5.11
C ALA A 174 16.39 -3.49 5.22
N ALA A 175 15.93 -3.00 6.37
CA ALA A 175 15.89 -1.60 6.73
C ALA A 175 16.73 -1.37 7.99
N THR A 176 17.53 -0.31 8.04
CA THR A 176 18.31 0.04 9.25
C THR A 176 17.42 0.47 10.40
N GLU A 177 16.27 1.08 10.12
CA GLU A 177 15.29 1.52 11.11
C GLU A 177 14.03 0.66 11.02
N ASN A 178 13.02 1.03 10.21
CA ASN A 178 11.72 0.38 10.28
C ASN A 178 11.32 -0.31 8.97
N LEU A 179 10.54 -1.38 9.09
CA LEU A 179 9.89 -2.04 7.96
C LEU A 179 8.38 -2.12 8.22
N THR A 180 7.58 -1.50 7.35
CA THR A 180 6.12 -1.49 7.47
C THR A 180 5.46 -2.07 6.23
N LEU A 181 4.59 -3.05 6.45
CA LEU A 181 3.66 -3.59 5.47
C LEU A 181 2.24 -3.25 5.93
N SER A 182 1.54 -2.35 5.25
CA SER A 182 0.25 -1.82 5.70
C SER A 182 -0.81 -1.82 4.61
N SER A 183 -2.06 -2.05 5.01
CA SER A 183 -3.19 -1.68 4.16
C SER A 183 -3.31 -0.16 4.03
N ALA A 184 -4.10 0.24 3.03
CA ALA A 184 -4.75 1.55 2.96
C ALA A 184 -6.23 1.31 2.63
N ALA A 185 -7.11 2.30 2.81
CA ALA A 185 -8.55 2.09 2.68
C ALA A 185 -9.12 2.63 1.36
N ASP A 186 -9.99 1.85 0.73
CA ASP A 186 -11.00 2.37 -0.18
C ASP A 186 -12.16 2.92 0.66
N GLU A 187 -12.63 4.12 0.34
CA GLU A 187 -13.69 4.80 1.10
C GLU A 187 -14.82 5.25 0.17
N GLN A 188 -16.06 5.19 0.64
CA GLN A 188 -17.23 5.76 -0.03
C GLN A 188 -18.10 6.44 1.01
N HIS A 189 -18.50 7.67 0.73
CA HIS A 189 -19.33 8.48 1.60
C HIS A 189 -20.45 9.09 0.78
N SER A 190 -21.69 8.95 1.24
CA SER A 190 -22.86 9.56 0.65
C SER A 190 -23.71 10.17 1.73
N TYR A 191 -24.16 11.40 1.50
CA TYR A 191 -25.06 12.10 2.40
C TYR A 191 -26.10 12.88 1.61
N GLY A 192 -27.34 12.80 2.06
CA GLY A 192 -28.48 13.45 1.46
C GLY A 192 -29.47 13.92 2.51
N LYS A 193 -29.85 15.20 2.44
CA LYS A 193 -30.81 15.81 3.35
C LYS A 193 -31.85 16.62 2.61
N SER A 194 -33.10 16.27 2.88
CA SER A 194 -34.28 17.03 2.49
C SER A 194 -35.04 17.53 3.73
N LYS A 195 -36.13 18.25 3.51
CA LYS A 195 -36.99 18.72 4.62
C LYS A 195 -37.59 17.58 5.46
N LYS A 196 -37.70 16.37 4.90
CA LYS A 196 -38.39 15.23 5.54
C LYS A 196 -37.52 14.02 5.76
N VAL A 197 -36.41 13.90 5.04
CA VAL A 197 -35.57 12.70 5.01
C VAL A 197 -34.12 13.11 5.14
N THR A 198 -33.36 12.38 5.94
CA THR A 198 -31.90 12.42 6.01
C THR A 198 -31.39 11.00 5.80
N GLU A 199 -30.50 10.84 4.85
CA GLU A 199 -29.87 9.60 4.43
C GLU A 199 -28.35 9.79 4.47
N GLN A 200 -27.64 8.80 5.00
CA GLN A 200 -26.19 8.75 5.01
C GLN A 200 -25.73 7.30 4.85
N GLU A 201 -24.70 7.08 4.04
CA GLU A 201 -24.04 5.79 3.84
C GLU A 201 -22.53 6.04 3.82
N ASP A 202 -21.79 5.37 4.69
CA ASP A 202 -20.33 5.41 4.71
C ASP A 202 -19.78 3.98 4.67
N HIS A 203 -18.77 3.74 3.84
CA HIS A 203 -18.12 2.45 3.65
C HIS A 203 -16.60 2.66 3.65
N VAL A 204 -15.89 1.85 4.43
CA VAL A 204 -14.43 1.81 4.48
C VAL A 204 -14.02 0.35 4.35
N SER A 205 -13.16 0.05 3.38
CA SER A 205 -12.64 -1.30 3.16
C SER A 205 -11.13 -1.29 2.96
N GLN A 206 -10.43 -2.15 3.70
CA GLN A 206 -8.98 -2.25 3.66
C GLN A 206 -8.48 -2.94 2.39
N VAL A 207 -7.59 -2.26 1.67
CA VAL A 207 -6.78 -2.80 0.58
C VAL A 207 -5.41 -3.17 1.17
N SER A 208 -5.19 -4.47 1.34
CA SER A 208 -3.97 -5.02 1.93
C SER A 208 -2.73 -4.72 1.10
N ALA A 209 -1.57 -4.70 1.76
CA ALA A 209 -0.33 -5.01 1.08
C ALA A 209 -0.07 -6.53 1.07
N ASP A 210 0.41 -7.04 -0.05
CA ASP A 210 0.59 -8.47 -0.33
C ASP A 210 2.04 -8.77 -0.70
N LEU A 211 2.74 -9.51 0.15
CA LEU A 211 4.08 -10.06 -0.13
C LEU A 211 3.98 -11.55 -0.42
N LYS A 212 4.44 -11.99 -1.59
CA LYS A 212 4.40 -13.39 -2.00
C LYS A 212 5.73 -13.87 -2.56
N ALA A 213 6.31 -14.87 -1.90
CA ALA A 213 7.51 -15.57 -2.35
C ALA A 213 7.18 -17.05 -2.65
N GLY A 214 7.64 -17.57 -3.79
CA GLY A 214 7.60 -19.01 -4.05
C GLY A 214 8.61 -19.81 -3.21
N GLY A 215 9.67 -19.12 -2.75
CA GLY A 215 10.66 -19.59 -1.78
C GLY A 215 10.41 -18.98 -0.40
N SER A 216 11.45 -18.43 0.20
CA SER A 216 11.39 -17.87 1.56
C SER A 216 11.18 -16.35 1.56
N VAL A 217 10.57 -15.83 2.62
CA VAL A 217 10.48 -14.39 2.89
C VAL A 217 11.38 -14.06 4.08
N ALA A 218 12.28 -13.10 3.94
CA ALA A 218 13.12 -12.58 5.03
C ALA A 218 12.94 -11.07 5.15
N LEU A 219 12.35 -10.61 6.24
CA LEU A 219 12.14 -9.20 6.56
C LEU A 219 12.96 -8.84 7.80
N GLN A 220 13.85 -7.86 7.67
CA GLN A 220 14.71 -7.40 8.76
C GLN A 220 14.58 -5.90 8.96
N ALA A 221 14.24 -5.49 10.17
CA ALA A 221 14.22 -4.10 10.61
C ALA A 221 15.18 -3.93 11.80
N GLY A 222 16.03 -2.91 11.76
CA GLY A 222 16.95 -2.63 12.87
C GLY A 222 16.25 -2.07 14.12
N GLN A 223 15.07 -1.47 13.95
CA GLN A 223 14.19 -1.01 15.02
C GLN A 223 12.87 -1.78 14.96
N ASN A 224 11.83 -1.26 14.31
CA ASN A 224 10.48 -1.82 14.40
C ASN A 224 10.04 -2.48 13.08
N LEU A 225 9.31 -3.59 13.19
CA LEU A 225 8.65 -4.24 12.06
C LEU A 225 7.15 -4.29 12.32
N ALA A 226 6.35 -3.74 11.39
CA ALA A 226 4.89 -3.76 11.49
C ALA A 226 4.25 -4.40 10.25
N VAL A 227 3.29 -5.29 10.47
CA VAL A 227 2.40 -5.86 9.45
C VAL A 227 0.97 -5.53 9.87
N ILE A 228 0.26 -4.73 9.08
CA ILE A 228 -1.03 -4.13 9.45
C ILE A 228 -2.06 -4.47 8.37
N SER A 229 -3.09 -5.25 8.72
CA SER A 229 -4.13 -5.74 7.80
C SER A 229 -3.57 -6.19 6.43
N SER A 230 -2.45 -6.90 6.47
CA SER A 230 -1.65 -7.23 5.29
C SER A 230 -1.31 -8.72 5.26
N ARG A 231 -0.85 -9.19 4.09
CA ARG A 231 -0.61 -10.61 3.84
C ARG A 231 0.82 -10.90 3.45
N ILE A 232 1.40 -11.93 4.07
CA ILE A 232 2.71 -12.49 3.71
C ILE A 232 2.51 -13.98 3.39
N THR A 233 2.94 -14.41 2.22
CA THR A 233 2.94 -15.81 1.81
C THR A 233 4.34 -16.24 1.39
N ALA A 234 4.89 -17.24 2.06
CA ALA A 234 6.14 -17.89 1.69
C ALA A 234 5.89 -19.35 1.31
N GLY A 235 6.38 -19.79 0.15
CA GLY A 235 6.31 -21.20 -0.24
C GLY A 235 7.20 -22.11 0.62
N LYS A 236 8.23 -21.54 1.24
CA LYS A 236 9.10 -22.20 2.23
C LYS A 236 8.98 -21.50 3.58
N GLU A 237 10.05 -20.92 4.10
CA GLU A 237 10.05 -20.28 5.42
C GLU A 237 9.72 -18.78 5.34
N ALA A 238 9.22 -18.22 6.43
CA ALA A 238 9.25 -16.77 6.63
C ALA A 238 9.97 -16.40 7.93
N TYR A 239 10.86 -15.42 7.83
CA TYR A 239 11.62 -14.85 8.94
C TYR A 239 11.30 -13.36 9.03
N LEU A 240 10.63 -12.95 10.10
CA LEU A 240 10.40 -11.54 10.41
C LEU A 240 11.21 -11.20 11.66
N VAL A 241 12.18 -10.31 11.52
CA VAL A 241 13.14 -9.97 12.58
C VAL A 241 13.17 -8.46 12.80
N ALA A 242 12.83 -8.04 14.01
CA ALA A 242 12.91 -6.66 14.48
C ALA A 242 13.98 -6.51 15.57
N GLY A 243 14.75 -5.42 15.54
CA GLY A 243 15.70 -5.11 16.62
C GLY A 243 15.01 -4.64 17.91
N GLU A 244 13.88 -3.95 17.77
CA GLU A 244 13.01 -3.48 18.84
C GLU A 244 11.68 -4.22 18.78
N ASN A 245 10.60 -3.62 18.27
CA ASN A 245 9.25 -4.21 18.38
C ASN A 245 8.78 -4.88 17.09
N LEU A 246 8.00 -5.95 17.23
CA LEU A 246 7.33 -6.63 16.11
C LEU A 246 5.81 -6.64 16.31
N ASP A 247 5.12 -5.93 15.43
CA ASP A 247 3.68 -5.71 15.51
C ASP A 247 2.94 -6.35 14.34
N ILE A 248 2.03 -7.28 14.61
CA ILE A 248 1.14 -7.92 13.64
C ILE A 248 -0.29 -7.49 13.97
N LEU A 249 -0.75 -6.42 13.33
CA LEU A 249 -1.92 -5.66 13.72
C LEU A 249 -3.08 -5.82 12.74
N ALA A 250 -4.26 -5.49 13.24
CA ALA A 250 -5.48 -5.35 12.45
C ALA A 250 -5.72 -3.89 12.05
N ALA A 251 -6.45 -3.69 10.95
CA ALA A 251 -7.11 -2.44 10.61
C ALA A 251 -8.64 -2.67 10.53
N GLN A 252 -9.42 -1.63 10.34
CA GLN A 252 -10.89 -1.74 10.43
C GLN A 252 -11.56 -1.52 9.08
N ASP A 253 -12.41 -2.46 8.70
CA ASP A 253 -13.50 -2.22 7.75
C ASP A 253 -14.68 -1.63 8.54
N SER A 254 -15.39 -0.68 7.95
CA SER A 254 -16.58 -0.11 8.58
C SER A 254 -17.68 0.19 7.58
N ASP A 255 -18.92 -0.11 7.98
CA ASP A 255 -20.13 0.26 7.25
C ASP A 255 -21.04 1.04 8.19
N TYR A 256 -21.48 2.23 7.77
CA TYR A 256 -22.45 3.05 8.47
C TYR A 256 -23.64 3.35 7.56
N SER A 257 -24.85 3.26 8.10
CA SER A 257 -26.04 3.73 7.40
C SER A 257 -26.99 4.46 8.34
N LEU A 258 -27.61 5.53 7.83
CA LEU A 258 -28.63 6.27 8.53
C LEU A 258 -29.80 6.57 7.60
N TYR A 259 -31.00 6.27 8.08
CA TYR A 259 -32.26 6.68 7.49
C TYR A 259 -33.15 7.34 8.55
N ASP A 260 -33.26 8.68 8.54
CA ASP A 260 -34.18 9.44 9.40
C ASP A 260 -35.29 10.11 8.58
N LYS A 261 -36.54 9.78 8.89
CA LYS A 261 -37.74 10.32 8.24
C LYS A 261 -38.71 10.96 9.21
N LYS A 262 -39.02 12.22 8.94
CA LYS A 262 -40.03 13.03 9.65
C LYS A 262 -41.37 12.97 8.92
N LYS A 263 -42.42 12.52 9.60
CA LYS A 263 -43.81 12.45 9.11
C LYS A 263 -44.76 13.25 10.03
N LYS A 264 -45.84 13.78 9.45
CA LYS A 264 -46.98 14.31 10.22
C LYS A 264 -47.86 13.13 10.67
N GLY A 265 -48.17 13.08 11.96
CA GLY A 265 -49.16 12.18 12.57
C GLY A 265 -50.53 12.84 12.70
N SER A 266 -51.52 12.07 13.19
CA SER A 266 -52.86 12.58 13.46
C SER A 266 -52.83 13.69 14.51
N PHE A 267 -53.71 14.69 14.39
CA PHE A 267 -53.78 15.87 15.26
C PHE A 267 -52.48 16.68 15.41
N GLY A 268 -51.62 16.73 14.38
CA GLY A 268 -50.43 17.59 14.37
C GLY A 268 -49.21 17.04 15.12
N ALA A 269 -49.30 15.82 15.67
CA ALA A 269 -48.15 15.13 16.27
C ALA A 269 -47.05 14.86 15.22
N LYS A 270 -45.76 14.98 15.59
CA LYS A 270 -44.64 14.56 14.74
C LYS A 270 -44.39 13.06 14.96
N LYS A 271 -44.32 12.28 13.89
CA LYS A 271 -43.84 10.88 13.92
C LYS A 271 -42.47 10.82 13.24
N THR A 272 -41.50 10.19 13.88
CA THR A 272 -40.16 9.96 13.32
C THR A 272 -39.96 8.46 13.07
N LYS A 273 -39.26 8.10 11.98
CA LYS A 273 -38.68 6.77 11.77
C LYS A 273 -37.19 6.99 11.65
N ARG A 274 -36.39 6.39 12.53
CA ARG A 274 -34.93 6.42 12.48
C ARG A 274 -34.45 4.98 12.47
N ASP A 275 -33.69 4.64 11.44
CA ASP A 275 -32.93 3.40 11.34
C ASP A 275 -31.46 3.84 11.21
N GLU A 276 -30.59 3.39 12.09
CA GLU A 276 -29.17 3.76 12.11
C GLU A 276 -28.36 2.51 12.44
N ILE A 277 -27.47 2.11 11.55
CA ILE A 277 -26.71 0.87 11.68
C ILE A 277 -25.23 1.21 11.55
N THR A 278 -24.42 0.66 12.45
CA THR A 278 -22.95 0.74 12.40
C THR A 278 -22.36 -0.65 12.55
N ASP A 279 -21.57 -1.06 11.57
CA ASP A 279 -20.79 -2.29 11.56
C ASP A 279 -19.30 -1.94 11.48
N VAL A 280 -18.49 -2.56 12.33
CA VAL A 280 -17.02 -2.46 12.28
C VAL A 280 -16.44 -3.86 12.37
N LYS A 281 -15.57 -4.21 11.43
CA LYS A 281 -14.85 -5.48 11.39
C LYS A 281 -13.36 -5.25 11.47
N ASN A 282 -12.69 -5.99 12.35
CA ASN A 282 -11.24 -5.92 12.48
C ASN A 282 -10.60 -6.91 11.50
N ILE A 283 -9.93 -6.39 10.47
CA ILE A 283 -9.22 -7.15 9.46
C ILE A 283 -7.78 -7.33 9.92
N GLY A 284 -7.46 -8.54 10.37
CA GLY A 284 -6.13 -8.91 10.84
C GLY A 284 -5.11 -9.12 9.72
N SER A 285 -3.83 -9.12 10.09
CA SER A 285 -2.77 -9.56 9.20
C SER A 285 -2.67 -11.09 9.14
N GLU A 286 -2.31 -11.62 7.97
CA GLU A 286 -2.15 -13.05 7.71
C GLU A 286 -0.73 -13.36 7.23
N ILE A 287 -0.11 -14.36 7.87
CA ILE A 287 1.21 -14.87 7.48
C ILE A 287 1.08 -16.38 7.28
N THR A 288 1.28 -16.84 6.05
CA THR A 288 1.23 -18.26 5.69
C THR A 288 2.56 -18.72 5.12
N THR A 289 3.08 -19.82 5.67
CA THR A 289 4.36 -20.41 5.25
C THR A 289 4.21 -21.90 4.96
N GLY A 290 4.96 -22.40 3.96
CA GLY A 290 5.03 -23.83 3.67
C GLY A 290 5.97 -24.61 4.59
N GLY A 291 6.93 -23.91 5.21
CA GLY A 291 7.87 -24.43 6.21
C GLY A 291 7.76 -23.66 7.52
N ASP A 292 8.89 -23.28 8.10
CA ASP A 292 8.94 -22.62 9.40
C ASP A 292 8.51 -21.15 9.32
N LEU A 293 7.89 -20.65 10.38
CA LEU A 293 7.59 -19.24 10.60
C LEU A 293 8.32 -18.77 11.86
N LEU A 294 9.29 -17.87 11.70
CA LEU A 294 9.98 -17.20 12.81
C LEU A 294 9.54 -15.75 12.93
N LEU A 295 9.09 -15.37 14.12
CA LEU A 295 8.77 -14.01 14.52
C LEU A 295 9.67 -13.60 15.68
N SER A 296 10.70 -12.81 15.39
CA SER A 296 11.74 -12.44 16.35
C SER A 296 11.76 -10.94 16.60
N SER A 297 11.88 -10.53 17.87
CA SER A 297 12.03 -9.13 18.28
C SER A 297 12.98 -9.00 19.46
N GLY A 298 13.80 -7.94 19.50
CA GLY A 298 14.60 -7.61 20.69
C GLY A 298 13.77 -7.02 21.83
N GLY A 299 12.65 -6.39 21.51
CA GLY A 299 11.66 -5.80 22.41
C GLY A 299 10.32 -6.52 22.37
N ASP A 300 9.23 -5.77 22.52
CA ASP A 300 7.89 -6.30 22.65
C ASP A 300 7.33 -6.81 21.32
N GLN A 301 6.33 -7.69 21.40
CA GLN A 301 5.53 -8.12 20.28
C GLN A 301 4.05 -7.95 20.55
N LYS A 302 3.31 -7.47 19.54
CA LYS A 302 1.87 -7.28 19.63
C LYS A 302 1.14 -7.94 18.47
N TYR A 303 0.07 -8.65 18.80
CA TYR A 303 -0.75 -9.39 17.85
C TYR A 303 -2.22 -9.00 18.00
N GLN A 304 -2.85 -8.50 16.94
CA GLN A 304 -4.29 -8.20 16.87
C GLN A 304 -4.92 -8.92 15.69
N VAL A 305 -5.84 -9.86 15.97
CA VAL A 305 -6.51 -10.69 14.95
C VAL A 305 -5.50 -11.36 13.98
N ALA A 306 -4.26 -11.56 14.42
CA ALA A 306 -3.20 -12.09 13.58
C ALA A 306 -3.48 -13.56 13.25
N LYS A 307 -3.44 -13.90 11.96
CA LYS A 307 -3.55 -15.27 11.47
C LYS A 307 -2.17 -15.77 11.06
N LEU A 308 -1.60 -16.68 11.85
CA LEU A 308 -0.26 -17.22 11.65
C LEU A 308 -0.37 -18.70 11.30
N GLU A 309 -0.03 -19.05 10.07
CA GLU A 309 -0.07 -20.42 9.55
C GLU A 309 1.33 -20.86 9.13
N SER A 310 1.82 -21.92 9.77
CA SER A 310 3.10 -22.55 9.43
C SER A 310 2.89 -23.99 9.00
N GLY A 311 3.64 -24.42 7.98
CA GLY A 311 3.66 -25.80 7.52
C GLY A 311 4.47 -26.72 8.45
N ASN A 312 5.40 -26.14 9.21
CA ASN A 312 6.25 -26.80 10.19
C ASN A 312 6.18 -26.06 11.54
N ASP A 313 7.28 -25.46 11.99
CA ASP A 313 7.37 -24.83 13.30
C ASP A 313 7.02 -23.33 13.23
N LEU A 314 6.11 -22.89 14.12
CA LEU A 314 5.89 -21.48 14.43
C LEU A 314 6.69 -21.11 15.69
N THR A 315 7.70 -20.27 15.52
CA THR A 315 8.58 -19.79 16.60
C THR A 315 8.33 -18.30 16.85
N ILE A 316 8.02 -17.96 18.10
CA ILE A 316 7.86 -16.58 18.59
C ILE A 316 8.96 -16.31 19.63
N GLU A 317 9.91 -15.45 19.27
CA GLU A 317 11.05 -15.07 20.10
C GLU A 317 11.02 -13.57 20.41
N SER A 318 10.83 -13.21 21.68
CA SER A 318 10.79 -11.82 22.12
C SER A 318 11.77 -11.61 23.26
N GLY A 319 12.55 -10.53 23.19
CA GLY A 319 13.32 -10.02 24.33
C GLY A 319 12.47 -9.24 25.34
N GLY A 320 11.21 -8.94 25.00
CA GLY A 320 10.24 -8.22 25.83
C GLY A 320 8.95 -9.01 26.08
N ALA A 321 7.82 -8.31 26.12
CA ALA A 321 6.50 -8.89 26.31
C ALA A 321 5.89 -9.36 24.99
N VAL A 322 5.21 -10.50 25.00
CA VAL A 322 4.38 -10.97 23.88
C VAL A 322 2.91 -10.77 24.24
N THR A 323 2.23 -9.88 23.52
CA THR A 323 0.83 -9.50 23.77
C THR A 323 -0.08 -9.94 22.64
N PHE A 324 -1.06 -10.79 22.96
CA PHE A 324 -2.19 -11.09 22.07
C PHE A 324 -3.40 -10.27 22.52
N GLU A 325 -3.78 -9.27 21.72
CA GLU A 325 -4.90 -8.40 22.01
C GLU A 325 -6.13 -8.83 21.19
N GLY A 326 -7.20 -9.17 21.91
CA GLY A 326 -8.51 -9.38 21.31
C GLY A 326 -9.15 -8.04 20.99
N VAL A 327 -9.32 -7.72 19.71
CA VAL A 327 -10.19 -6.64 19.24
C VAL A 327 -11.51 -7.24 18.78
N LYS A 328 -12.61 -6.55 19.10
CA LYS A 328 -13.97 -7.06 18.88
C LYS A 328 -14.62 -6.31 17.73
N ASP A 329 -15.26 -7.07 16.84
CA ASP A 329 -16.17 -6.50 15.85
C ASP A 329 -17.37 -5.82 16.54
N LEU A 330 -17.86 -4.74 15.94
CA LEU A 330 -19.00 -3.97 16.41
C LEU A 330 -20.16 -4.16 15.45
N HIS A 331 -21.35 -4.36 16.01
CA HIS A 331 -22.62 -4.21 15.30
C HIS A 331 -23.57 -3.46 16.25
N GLN A 332 -24.13 -2.34 15.78
CA GLN A 332 -25.02 -1.47 16.54
C GLN A 332 -26.18 -1.02 15.65
N GLU A 333 -27.42 -1.16 16.16
CA GLU A 333 -28.68 -0.75 15.52
C GLU A 333 -29.56 0.09 16.47
#